data_AF-A0A023JGF4-F1
#
_entry.id   AF-A0A023JGF4-F1
#
_cell.length_a   1.000
_cell.length_b   1.000
_cell.length_c   1.000
_cell.angle_alpha   90.00
_cell.angle_beta   90.00
_cell.angle_gamma   90.00
#
_symmetry.space_group_name_H-M   'P 1'
#
loop_
_entity.id
_entity.type
_entity.pdbx_description
1 polymer ?
#
loop_
_entity_poly.entity_id
_entity_poly.type
_entity_poly.pdbx_seq_one_letter_code
_entity_poly.pdbx_strand_id
1 'polypeptide(L)' 'LVLGFAFFFCYVMSSGSYDYFQFVQQWPLTNCRVRIKKPCSNPRPLQYFTIHGLW' A
#
# COMPACT_ATOMS: atom_id res chain seq x y z
N LEU A 1 -33.96 -0.83 -14.90
CA LEU A 1 -33.97 0.32 -13.96
C LEU A 1 -33.11 0.04 -12.72
N VAL A 2 -33.34 -1.05 -11.98
CA VAL A 2 -32.52 -1.44 -10.80
C VAL A 2 -31.04 -1.64 -11.12
N LEU A 3 -30.72 -2.34 -12.21
CA LEU A 3 -29.33 -2.60 -12.61
C LEU A 3 -28.57 -1.31 -12.97
N GLY A 4 -29.20 -0.41 -13.71
CA GLY A 4 -28.62 0.90 -14.06
C GLY A 4 -28.40 1.79 -12.85
N PHE A 5 -29.32 1.75 -11.87
CA PHE A 5 -29.15 2.44 -10.59
C PHE A 5 -27.96 1.87 -9.81
N ALA A 6 -27.84 0.55 -9.71
CA ALA A 6 -26.70 -0.08 -9.05
C ALA A 6 -25.36 0.31 -9.71
N PHE A 7 -25.29 0.29 -11.05
CA PHE A 7 -24.09 0.71 -11.78
C PHE A 7 -23.75 2.18 -11.58
N PHE A 8 -24.76 3.05 -11.55
CA PHE A 8 -24.57 4.47 -11.29
C PHE A 8 -23.93 4.71 -9.90
N PHE A 9 -24.44 4.06 -8.85
CA PHE A 9 -23.87 4.19 -7.51
C PHE A 9 -22.46 3.59 -7.42
N CYS A 10 -22.21 2.44 -8.04
CA CYS A 10 -20.86 1.86 -8.10
C CYS A 10 -19.87 2.81 -8.78
N TYR A 11 -20.26 3.46 -9.88
CA TYR A 11 -19.42 4.41 -10.60
C TYR A 11 -19.09 5.66 -9.75
N VAL A 12 -20.11 6.24 -9.10
CA VAL A 12 -19.91 7.41 -8.22
C VAL A 12 -19.02 7.06 -7.03
N MET A 13 -19.17 5.87 -6.43
CA MET A 13 -18.32 5.43 -5.32
C MET A 13 -16.89 5.03 -5.75
N SER A 14 -16.72 4.56 -6.99
CA SER A 14 -15.42 4.13 -7.53
C SER A 14 -14.59 5.29 -8.08
N SER A 15 -15.18 6.46 -8.34
CA SER A 15 -14.50 7.65 -8.89
C SER A 15 -13.86 8.50 -7.80
N GLY A 16 -13.27 7.86 -6.78
CA GLY A 16 -12.66 8.52 -5.64
C GLY A 16 -11.75 9.68 -6.04
N SER A 17 -11.96 10.85 -5.42
CA SER A 17 -11.14 12.05 -5.64
C SER A 17 -9.98 12.04 -4.64
N TYR A 18 -8.78 11.73 -5.12
CA TYR A 18 -7.55 11.91 -4.35
C TYR A 18 -6.78 13.10 -4.91
N ASP A 19 -6.36 14.01 -4.05
CA ASP A 19 -5.56 15.17 -4.48
C ASP A 19 -4.15 14.74 -4.90
N TYR A 20 -3.57 13.79 -4.16
CA TYR A 20 -2.22 13.26 -4.38
C TYR A 20 -2.10 11.81 -3.92
N PHE A 21 -1.12 11.10 -4.48
CA PHE A 21 -0.69 9.79 -4.00
C PHE A 21 0.71 9.87 -3.39
N GLN A 22 0.92 9.10 -2.33
CA GLN A 22 2.20 8.95 -1.66
C GLN A 22 2.84 7.62 -2.05
N PHE A 23 3.95 7.69 -2.77
CA PHE A 23 4.81 6.52 -2.99
C PHE A 23 5.70 6.28 -1.77
N VAL A 24 5.47 5.18 -1.07
CA VAL A 24 6.15 4.86 0.18
C VAL A 24 7.18 3.76 -0.05
N GLN A 25 8.41 4.01 0.38
CA GLN A 25 9.48 3.03 0.38
C GLN A 25 9.98 2.75 1.79
N GLN A 26 10.44 1.53 2.02
CA GLN A 26 10.91 1.02 3.31
C GLN A 26 12.41 0.77 3.28
N TRP A 27 13.08 1.15 4.36
CA TRP A 27 14.44 0.67 4.63
C TRP A 27 14.38 -0.69 5.35
N PRO A 28 14.97 -1.76 4.79
CA PRO A 28 14.87 -3.11 5.35
C PRO A 28 15.42 -3.22 6.77
N LEU A 29 16.57 -2.59 7.08
CA LEU A 29 17.21 -2.70 8.40
C LEU A 29 16.41 -2.01 9.50
N THR A 30 15.76 -0.87 9.22
CA THR A 30 14.93 -0.16 10.20
C THR A 30 13.65 -0.94 10.48
N ASN A 31 12.98 -1.45 9.43
CA ASN A 31 11.74 -2.21 9.60
C ASN A 31 11.96 -3.54 10.32
N CYS A 32 13.05 -4.26 10.03
CA CYS A 32 13.37 -5.51 10.71
C CYS A 32 13.73 -5.29 12.19
N ARG A 33 14.47 -4.22 12.52
CA ARG A 33 14.81 -3.90 13.91
C ARG A 33 13.59 -3.55 14.76
N VAL A 34 12.62 -2.83 14.19
CA VAL A 34 11.39 -2.42 14.90
C VAL A 34 10.41 -3.59 15.06
N ARG A 35 10.40 -4.56 14.13
CA ARG A 35 9.53 -5.76 14.20
C ARG A 35 10.12 -6.89 15.04
N ILE A 36 10.41 -6.60 16.32
CA ILE A 36 11.00 -7.55 17.29
C ILE A 36 10.23 -8.88 17.36
N LYS A 37 8.90 -8.86 17.18
CA LYS A 37 8.03 -10.05 17.28
C LYS A 37 7.92 -10.89 16.00
N LYS A 38 8.38 -10.41 14.84
CA LYS A 38 8.30 -11.16 13.57
C LYS A 38 9.69 -11.24 12.94
N PRO A 39 10.41 -12.35 13.08
CA PRO A 39 11.75 -12.48 12.53
C PRO A 39 11.70 -12.32 11.00
N CYS A 40 12.56 -11.46 10.47
CA CYS A 40 12.71 -11.28 9.03
C CYS A 40 13.37 -12.53 8.43
N SER A 41 12.67 -13.19 7.51
CA SER A 41 13.18 -14.36 6.79
C SER A 41 14.06 -13.93 5.61
N ASN A 42 15.29 -13.51 5.90
CA ASN A 42 16.49 -13.52 5.04
C ASN A 42 17.51 -12.48 5.57
N PRO A 43 18.66 -12.90 6.10
CA PRO A 43 19.64 -11.99 6.70
C PRO A 43 20.58 -11.32 5.68
N ARG A 44 20.33 -11.43 4.36
CA ARG A 44 21.09 -10.63 3.39
C ARG A 44 20.55 -9.20 3.44
N PRO A 45 21.31 -8.21 3.92
CA PRO A 45 20.83 -6.85 4.02
C PRO A 45 20.69 -6.30 2.60
N LEU A 46 19.45 -6.21 2.11
CA LEU A 46 19.15 -5.44 0.90
C LEU A 46 19.54 -3.99 1.20
N GLN A 47 20.55 -3.46 0.50
CA GLN A 47 21.06 -2.09 0.68
C GLN A 47 20.32 -1.08 -0.21
N TYR A 48 19.04 -1.33 -0.45
CA TYR A 48 18.19 -0.46 -1.25
C TYR A 48 16.81 -0.39 -0.62
N PHE A 49 16.12 0.70 -0.93
CA PHE A 49 14.75 0.90 -0.51
C PHE A 49 13.82 -0.09 -1.22
N THR A 50 12.92 -0.71 -0.45
CA THR A 50 11.90 -1.62 -0.98
C THR A 50 10.55 -0.92 -1.05
N ILE A 51 9.74 -1.24 -2.06
CA ILE A 51 8.40 -0.64 -2.20
C ILE A 51 7.51 -1.10 -1.05
N HIS A 52 6.91 -0.16 -0.32
CA HIS A 52 5.90 -0.44 0.70
C HIS A 52 4.50 -0.40 0.11
N GLY A 53 4.23 0.62 -0.69
CA GLY A 53 2.94 0.83 -1.31
C GLY A 53 2.81 2.21 -1.94
N LEU A 54 1.71 2.38 -2.64
CA LEU A 54 1.22 3.65 -3.13
C LEU A 54 -0.09 3.91 -2.39
N TRP A 55 -0.14 5.00 -1.62
CA TRP A 55 -1.31 5.38 -0.83
C TRP A 55 -1.97 6.60 -1.45
#